data_AF-A0A818R0E5-F1
#
_entry.id   AF-A0A818R0E5-F1
#
_cell.length_a   1.000
_cell.length_b   1.000
_cell.length_c   1.000
_cell.angle_alpha   90.00
_cell.angle_beta   90.00
_cell.angle_gamma   90.00
#
_symmetry.space_group_name_H-M   'P 1'
#
loop_
_entity.id
_entity.type
_entity.pdbx_description
1 polymer ?
#
loop_
_entity_poly.entity_id
_entity_poly.type
_entity_poly.pdbx_seq_one_letter_code
_entity_poly.pdbx_strand_id
1 'polypeptide(L)'
;LFFVCFILIFFLGYSISSWSLITTDNQVSWNYNNDGSLFNGSVSSGGSGLWTWQILRDVTNFGVWKIFGQTVSFSLDGTDAYSIVAFILTIVFVAISNVLLLNVLIALFNVTIQNVQMQSHRIWRYQRFLLVYEYNNKPPLPPPFNTIYYLYRMILYIIEKIQYYRQNHRHGIL
;
A
#
# COMPACT_ATOMS: atom_id res chain seq x y z
N LEU A 1 -2.37 -4.64 9.63
CA LEU A 1 -1.41 -5.25 10.58
C LEU A 1 -1.79 -6.69 10.92
N PHE A 2 -2.94 -6.94 11.58
CA PHE A 2 -3.40 -8.30 11.97
C PHE A 2 -3.37 -9.32 10.82
N PHE A 3 -3.88 -8.93 9.65
CA PHE A 3 -3.85 -9.77 8.44
C PHE A 3 -2.43 -10.12 7.96
N VAL A 4 -1.51 -9.15 8.01
CA VAL A 4 -0.11 -9.37 7.62
C VAL A 4 0.57 -10.33 8.59
N CYS A 5 0.29 -10.21 9.89
CA CYS A 5 0.78 -11.16 10.90
C CYS A 5 0.25 -12.57 10.65
N PHE A 6 -1.01 -12.72 10.28
CA PHE A 6 -1.60 -14.02 9.94
C PHE A 6 -0.94 -14.66 8.71
N ILE A 7 -0.69 -13.88 7.65
CA ILE A 7 0.08 -14.35 6.49
C ILE A 7 1.48 -14.78 6.91
N LEU A 8 2.17 -13.99 7.74
CA LEU A 8 3.54 -14.31 8.18
C LEU A 8 3.59 -15.64 8.94
N ILE A 9 2.61 -15.92 9.80
CA ILE A 9 2.51 -17.20 10.53
C ILE A 9 2.34 -18.37 9.56
N PHE A 10 1.39 -18.25 8.61
CA PHE A 10 1.15 -19.29 7.60
C PHE A 10 2.38 -19.52 6.72
N PHE A 11 3.04 -18.43 6.33
CA PHE A 11 4.26 -18.47 5.51
C PHE A 11 5.43 -19.15 6.24
N LEU A 12 5.63 -18.84 7.53
CA LEU A 12 6.65 -19.52 8.35
C LEU A 12 6.36 -21.01 8.49
N GLY A 13 5.10 -21.39 8.73
CA GLY A 13 4.69 -22.80 8.78
C GLY A 13 5.00 -23.56 7.49
N TYR A 14 4.58 -23.01 6.34
CA TYR A 14 4.89 -23.58 5.02
C TYR A 14 6.39 -23.73 4.78
N SER A 15 7.17 -22.70 5.12
CA SER A 15 8.62 -22.67 4.90
C SER A 15 9.32 -23.75 5.73
N ILE A 16 8.97 -23.87 7.02
CA ILE A 16 9.54 -24.88 7.92
C ILE A 16 9.18 -26.29 7.45
N SER A 17 7.91 -26.55 7.14
CA SER A 17 7.47 -27.87 6.65
C SER A 17 8.11 -28.25 5.33
N SER A 18 8.21 -27.32 4.38
CA SER A 18 8.80 -27.57 3.07
C SER A 18 10.32 -27.77 3.13
N TRP A 19 11.02 -27.03 3.99
CA TRP A 19 12.45 -27.21 4.24
C TRP A 19 12.70 -28.57 4.89
N SER A 20 11.89 -28.93 5.89
CA SER A 20 11.98 -30.21 6.59
C SER A 20 11.79 -31.41 5.65
N LEU A 21 10.83 -31.35 4.72
CA LEU A 21 10.54 -32.48 3.81
C LEU A 21 11.68 -32.77 2.82
N ILE A 22 12.50 -31.77 2.49
CA ILE A 22 13.53 -31.87 1.43
C ILE A 22 14.92 -32.05 2.05
N THR A 23 15.14 -31.56 3.27
CA THR A 23 16.39 -31.79 4.02
C THR A 23 16.59 -33.24 4.46
N THR A 24 15.52 -34.05 4.56
CA THR A 24 15.62 -35.44 5.04
C THR A 24 16.51 -36.34 4.16
N ASP A 25 16.72 -36.02 2.87
CA ASP A 25 17.57 -36.82 1.97
C ASP A 25 19.07 -36.47 2.07
N ASN A 26 19.41 -35.26 2.52
CA ASN A 26 20.80 -34.80 2.68
C ASN A 26 21.25 -34.94 4.15
N GLN A 27 21.47 -36.18 4.58
CA GLN A 27 22.24 -36.64 5.76
C GLN A 27 22.51 -35.58 6.84
N VAL A 28 21.52 -35.31 7.72
CA VAL A 28 21.84 -34.87 9.09
C VAL A 28 22.49 -36.07 9.78
N SER A 29 23.82 -36.12 9.75
CA SER A 29 24.57 -37.17 10.45
C SER A 29 24.58 -36.86 11.94
N TRP A 30 23.89 -37.70 12.73
CA TRP A 30 23.97 -37.66 14.18
C TRP A 30 25.34 -38.15 14.63
N ASN A 31 26.33 -37.26 14.66
CA ASN A 31 27.57 -37.55 15.35
C ASN A 31 27.32 -37.40 16.85
N TYR A 32 27.05 -38.52 17.52
CA TYR A 32 26.99 -38.62 18.98
C TYR A 32 28.39 -38.39 19.56
N ASN A 33 28.81 -37.12 19.62
CA ASN A 33 29.91 -36.74 20.49
C ASN A 33 29.40 -36.82 21.94
N ASN A 34 30.24 -37.28 22.86
CA ASN A 34 29.93 -37.42 24.29
C ASN A 34 29.72 -36.06 25.02
N ASP A 35 29.50 -34.99 24.27
CA ASP A 35 29.51 -33.61 24.75
C ASP A 35 28.10 -33.13 25.19
N GLY A 36 27.09 -34.00 25.17
CA GLY A 36 25.73 -33.70 25.64
C GLY A 36 24.92 -32.78 24.74
N SER A 37 25.37 -32.49 23.52
CA SER A 37 24.63 -31.68 22.54
C SER A 37 23.64 -32.53 21.75
N LEU A 38 22.35 -32.45 22.11
CA LEU A 38 21.24 -33.22 21.52
C LEU A 38 20.93 -32.87 20.05
N PHE A 39 21.62 -31.90 19.44
CA PHE A 39 21.40 -31.44 18.06
C PHE A 39 22.73 -31.00 17.43
N ASN A 40 23.51 -31.96 16.92
CA ASN A 40 24.69 -31.66 16.09
C ASN A 40 24.35 -31.90 14.61
N GLY A 41 23.49 -31.06 14.05
CA GLY A 41 23.22 -31.01 12.61
C GLY A 41 24.08 -29.91 11.98
N SER A 42 25.16 -30.30 11.32
CA SER A 42 26.07 -29.37 10.63
C SER A 42 25.39 -28.75 9.40
N VAL A 43 24.74 -27.60 9.55
CA VAL A 43 24.44 -26.73 8.41
C VAL A 43 25.77 -26.12 7.96
N SER A 44 26.36 -26.66 6.90
CA SER A 44 27.59 -26.17 6.31
C SER A 44 27.35 -24.83 5.63
N SER A 45 27.44 -23.74 6.39
CA SER A 45 27.72 -22.41 5.84
C SER A 45 28.45 -21.59 6.89
N GLY A 46 29.69 -21.20 6.57
CA GLY A 46 30.63 -20.58 7.49
C GLY A 46 30.09 -19.28 8.10
N GLY A 47 29.81 -19.31 9.40
CA GLY A 47 29.51 -18.11 10.18
C GLY A 47 29.23 -18.42 11.64
N SER A 48 30.04 -17.88 12.54
CA SER A 48 29.96 -18.02 14.00
C SER A 48 28.94 -17.07 14.65
N GLY A 49 27.70 -17.06 14.15
CA GLY A 49 26.64 -16.17 14.68
C GLY A 49 25.28 -16.85 14.75
N LEU A 50 24.75 -17.00 15.97
CA LEU A 50 23.39 -17.43 16.32
C LEU A 50 22.78 -18.45 15.33
N TRP A 51 23.09 -19.73 15.54
CA TRP A 51 22.60 -20.87 14.75
C TRP A 51 21.09 -20.79 14.43
N THR A 52 20.27 -20.32 15.37
CA THR A 52 18.82 -20.11 15.19
C THR A 52 18.47 -19.08 14.12
N TRP A 53 19.21 -17.98 14.03
CA TRP A 53 18.99 -16.93 13.03
C TRP A 53 19.33 -17.42 11.63
N GLN A 54 20.38 -18.24 11.51
CA GLN A 54 20.79 -18.81 10.22
C GLN A 54 19.74 -19.78 9.70
N ILE A 55 19.23 -20.68 10.54
CA ILE A 55 18.14 -21.60 10.17
C ILE A 55 16.90 -20.82 9.73
N LEU A 56 16.51 -19.80 10.51
CA LEU A 56 15.34 -18.99 10.18
C LEU A 56 15.51 -18.30 8.81
N ARG A 57 16.68 -17.71 8.55
CA ARG A 57 17.00 -17.08 7.26
C ARG A 57 16.97 -18.08 6.12
N ASP A 58 17.53 -19.27 6.30
CA ASP A 58 17.65 -20.25 5.22
C ASP A 58 16.29 -20.87 4.88
N VAL A 59 15.49 -21.20 5.90
CA VAL A 59 14.11 -21.67 5.76
C VAL A 59 13.22 -20.62 5.09
N THR A 60 13.29 -19.37 5.56
CA THR A 60 12.46 -18.28 5.01
C THR A 60 12.85 -17.96 3.58
N ASN A 61 14.15 -17.84 3.29
CA ASN A 61 14.63 -17.65 1.92
C ASN A 61 14.11 -18.77 1.02
N PHE A 62 14.26 -20.02 1.41
CA PHE A 62 13.76 -21.15 0.63
C PHE A 62 12.26 -21.06 0.32
N GLY A 63 11.43 -20.73 1.32
CA GLY A 63 10.01 -20.51 1.14
C GLY A 63 9.71 -19.36 0.16
N VAL A 64 10.43 -18.23 0.29
CA VAL A 64 10.29 -17.06 -0.59
C VAL A 64 10.65 -17.43 -2.04
N TRP A 65 11.84 -17.96 -2.28
CA TRP A 65 12.30 -18.32 -3.64
C TRP A 65 11.38 -19.35 -4.31
N LYS A 66 10.76 -20.25 -3.52
CA LYS A 66 9.75 -21.20 -4.02
C LYS A 66 8.47 -20.53 -4.50
N ILE A 67 7.92 -19.59 -3.73
CA ILE A 67 6.68 -18.90 -4.09
C ILE A 67 6.87 -18.01 -5.33
N PHE A 68 8.03 -17.35 -5.44
CA PHE A 68 8.36 -16.49 -6.58
C PHE A 68 8.86 -17.25 -7.82
N GLY A 69 8.83 -18.58 -7.80
CA GLY A 69 9.03 -19.41 -8.99
C GLY A 69 10.49 -19.71 -9.34
N GLN A 70 11.45 -19.39 -8.48
CA GLN A 70 12.88 -19.53 -8.80
C GLN A 70 13.44 -20.92 -8.51
N THR A 71 12.75 -21.73 -7.71
CA THR A 71 13.16 -23.09 -7.32
C THR A 71 12.14 -24.17 -7.66
N VAL A 72 11.17 -23.87 -8.54
CA VAL A 72 10.20 -24.86 -9.06
C VAL A 72 10.85 -25.67 -10.20
N SER A 73 12.09 -26.11 -10.02
CA SER A 73 12.67 -27.16 -10.88
C SER A 73 12.10 -28.49 -10.40
N PHE A 74 10.93 -28.82 -10.95
CA PHE A 74 10.20 -30.03 -10.61
C PHE A 74 10.76 -31.20 -11.41
N SER A 75 11.75 -31.88 -10.85
CA SER A 75 12.14 -33.19 -11.33
C SER A 75 11.10 -34.20 -10.84
N LEU A 76 10.10 -34.47 -11.69
CA LEU A 76 9.20 -35.62 -11.59
C LEU A 76 9.96 -36.90 -11.94
N ASP A 77 11.07 -37.16 -11.27
CA ASP A 77 11.54 -38.53 -11.25
C ASP A 77 10.69 -39.21 -10.20
N GLY A 78 9.74 -40.04 -10.65
CA GLY A 78 8.64 -40.60 -9.85
C GLY A 78 9.06 -41.56 -8.73
N THR A 79 10.29 -41.42 -8.25
CA THR A 79 10.99 -42.33 -7.35
C THR A 79 10.84 -41.90 -5.89
N ASP A 80 10.59 -40.61 -5.61
CA ASP A 80 10.57 -40.07 -4.24
C ASP A 80 9.20 -39.50 -3.84
N ALA A 81 8.49 -40.21 -2.96
CA ALA A 81 7.19 -39.80 -2.45
C ALA A 81 7.19 -38.40 -1.79
N TYR A 82 8.31 -37.99 -1.20
CA TYR A 82 8.47 -36.71 -0.50
C TYR A 82 8.40 -35.49 -1.44
N SER A 83 8.93 -35.63 -2.65
CA SER A 83 8.93 -34.58 -3.67
C SER A 83 7.51 -34.27 -4.16
N ILE A 84 6.67 -35.30 -4.30
CA ILE A 84 5.25 -35.16 -4.68
C ILE A 84 4.47 -34.48 -3.56
N VAL A 85 4.71 -34.85 -2.30
CA VAL A 85 4.05 -34.24 -1.14
C VAL A 85 4.42 -32.75 -1.02
N ALA A 86 5.71 -32.40 -1.17
CA ALA A 86 6.16 -31.01 -1.15
C ALA A 86 5.55 -30.17 -2.29
N PHE A 87 5.34 -30.79 -3.46
CA PHE A 87 4.70 -30.15 -4.61
C PHE A 87 3.22 -29.85 -4.35
N ILE A 88 2.45 -30.85 -3.90
CA ILE A 88 1.03 -30.67 -3.56
C ILE A 88 0.89 -29.61 -2.46
N LEU A 89 1.75 -29.65 -1.44
CA LEU A 89 1.77 -28.69 -0.35
C LEU A 89 2.03 -27.26 -0.86
N THR A 90 2.91 -27.07 -1.84
CA THR A 90 3.17 -25.78 -2.48
C THR A 90 1.94 -25.25 -3.23
N ILE A 91 1.27 -26.10 -4.02
CA ILE A 91 0.07 -25.71 -4.79
C ILE A 91 -1.05 -25.29 -3.85
N VAL A 92 -1.34 -26.13 -2.85
CA VAL A 92 -2.41 -25.87 -1.87
C VAL A 92 -2.11 -24.60 -1.08
N PHE A 93 -0.86 -24.39 -0.68
CA PHE A 93 -0.45 -23.18 0.02
C PHE A 93 -0.68 -21.92 -0.83
N VAL A 94 -0.20 -21.88 -2.07
CA VAL A 94 -0.38 -20.72 -2.96
C VAL A 94 -1.87 -20.45 -3.24
N ALA A 95 -2.67 -21.49 -3.43
CA ALA A 95 -4.12 -21.36 -3.62
C ALA A 95 -4.81 -20.76 -2.38
N ILE A 96 -4.53 -21.30 -1.19
CA ILE A 96 -5.10 -20.82 0.08
C ILE A 96 -4.66 -19.38 0.36
N SER A 97 -3.37 -19.06 0.19
CA SER A 97 -2.85 -17.72 0.39
C SER A 97 -3.48 -16.71 -0.56
N ASN A 98 -3.67 -17.05 -1.83
CA ASN A 98 -4.30 -16.15 -2.80
C ASN A 98 -5.78 -15.91 -2.51
N VAL A 99 -6.53 -16.96 -2.16
CA VAL A 99 -7.96 -16.81 -1.80
C VAL A 99 -8.11 -15.99 -0.52
N LEU A 100 -7.31 -16.27 0.52
CA LEU A 100 -7.32 -15.50 1.77
C LEU A 100 -6.91 -14.03 1.52
N LEU A 101 -5.90 -13.81 0.69
CA LEU A 101 -5.41 -12.46 0.38
C LEU A 101 -6.42 -11.66 -0.41
N LEU A 102 -7.00 -12.23 -1.47
CA LEU A 102 -8.02 -11.54 -2.25
C LEU A 102 -9.27 -11.27 -1.40
N ASN A 103 -9.76 -12.24 -0.62
CA ASN A 103 -10.96 -12.06 0.21
C ASN A 103 -10.80 -10.92 1.22
N VAL A 104 -9.64 -10.82 1.88
CA VAL A 104 -9.38 -9.75 2.84
C VAL A 104 -9.06 -8.43 2.15
N LEU A 105 -8.33 -8.44 1.03
CA LEU A 105 -8.03 -7.23 0.25
C LEU A 105 -9.30 -6.57 -0.27
N ILE A 106 -10.22 -7.37 -0.82
CA ILE A 106 -11.52 -6.91 -1.30
C ILE A 106 -12.33 -6.34 -0.13
N ALA A 107 -12.36 -7.02 1.03
CA ALA A 107 -13.05 -6.52 2.21
C ALA A 107 -12.50 -5.17 2.69
N LEU A 108 -11.17 -5.00 2.70
CA LEU A 108 -10.51 -3.77 3.12
C LEU A 108 -10.72 -2.62 2.13
N PHE A 109 -10.67 -2.91 0.83
CA PHE A 109 -11.05 -1.93 -0.18
C PHE A 109 -12.50 -1.52 -0.06
N ASN A 110 -13.43 -2.46 0.15
CA ASN A 110 -14.84 -2.13 0.32
C ASN A 110 -15.05 -1.17 1.51
N VAL A 111 -14.45 -1.47 2.67
CA VAL A 111 -14.51 -0.60 3.85
C VAL A 111 -13.89 0.78 3.58
N THR A 112 -12.72 0.83 2.96
CA THR A 112 -12.03 2.08 2.68
C THR A 112 -12.79 2.92 1.66
N ILE A 113 -13.30 2.31 0.59
CA ILE A 113 -14.11 2.98 -0.43
C ILE A 113 -15.36 3.57 0.20
N GLN A 114 -16.08 2.81 1.04
CA GLN A 114 -17.26 3.34 1.72
C GLN A 114 -16.93 4.53 2.62
N ASN A 115 -15.86 4.42 3.42
CA ASN A 115 -15.46 5.49 4.33
C ASN A 115 -14.97 6.75 3.57
N VAL A 116 -14.18 6.56 2.51
CA VAL A 116 -13.73 7.63 1.62
C VAL A 116 -14.91 8.25 0.91
N GLN A 117 -15.84 7.48 0.33
CA GLN A 117 -17.03 8.03 -0.34
C GLN A 117 -17.87 8.90 0.60
N MET A 118 -18.08 8.46 1.85
CA MET A 118 -18.80 9.26 2.85
C MET A 118 -18.13 10.60 3.15
N GLN A 119 -16.78 10.64 3.29
CA GLN A 119 -16.05 11.88 3.53
C GLN A 119 -15.91 12.74 2.26
N SER A 120 -15.67 12.11 1.11
CA SER A 120 -15.55 12.77 -0.20
C SER A 120 -16.83 13.49 -0.59
N HIS A 121 -18.02 12.95 -0.29
CA HIS A 121 -19.27 13.68 -0.52
C HIS A 121 -19.37 14.97 0.30
N ARG A 122 -18.92 14.96 1.56
CA ARG A 122 -18.88 16.17 2.40
C ARG A 122 -17.86 17.18 1.88
N ILE A 123 -16.67 16.71 1.51
CA ILE A 123 -15.60 17.54 0.94
C ILE A 123 -16.04 18.16 -0.38
N TRP A 124 -16.67 17.39 -1.29
CA TRP A 124 -17.15 17.89 -2.57
C TRP A 124 -18.26 18.94 -2.40
N ARG A 125 -19.20 18.73 -1.48
CA ARG A 125 -20.24 19.73 -1.17
C ARG A 125 -19.63 21.00 -0.57
N TYR A 126 -18.63 20.85 0.31
CA TYR A 126 -17.92 21.98 0.91
C TYR A 126 -17.08 22.75 -0.13
N GLN A 127 -16.34 22.05 -0.99
CA GLN A 127 -15.59 22.63 -2.10
C GLN A 127 -16.51 23.35 -3.09
N ARG A 128 -17.68 22.76 -3.40
CA ARG A 128 -18.68 23.37 -4.27
C ARG A 128 -19.31 24.61 -3.65
N PHE A 129 -19.61 24.57 -2.35
CA PHE A 129 -20.09 25.73 -1.61
C PHE A 129 -19.04 26.85 -1.58
N LEU A 130 -17.78 26.52 -1.28
CA LEU A 130 -16.67 27.49 -1.30
C LEU A 130 -16.49 28.13 -2.66
N LEU A 131 -16.53 27.35 -3.74
CA LEU A 131 -16.49 27.86 -5.10
C LEU A 131 -17.63 28.86 -5.35
N VAL A 132 -18.87 28.47 -5.06
CA VAL A 132 -20.03 29.36 -5.25
C VAL A 132 -19.94 30.62 -4.38
N TYR A 133 -19.50 30.49 -3.13
CA TYR A 133 -19.27 31.63 -2.23
C TYR A 133 -18.20 32.59 -2.77
N GLU A 134 -17.09 32.05 -3.27
CA GLU A 134 -16.00 32.83 -3.87
C GLU A 134 -16.44 33.49 -5.19
N TYR A 135 -17.26 32.81 -6.00
CA TYR A 135 -17.86 33.37 -7.21
C TYR A 135 -18.89 34.47 -6.94
N ASN A 136 -19.58 34.45 -5.78
CA ASN A 136 -20.57 35.48 -5.45
C ASN A 136 -19.92 36.80 -5.03
N ASN A 137 -18.73 36.73 -4.43
CA ASN A 137 -17.97 37.91 -3.99
C ASN A 137 -17.02 38.48 -5.07
N LYS A 138 -16.80 37.75 -6.17
CA LYS A 138 -16.03 38.22 -7.34
C LYS A 138 -17.00 38.58 -8.46
N PRO A 139 -16.76 39.67 -9.22
CA PRO A 139 -17.55 39.93 -10.42
C PRO A 139 -17.50 38.70 -11.35
N PRO A 140 -18.64 38.27 -11.93
CA PRO A 140 -18.87 36.91 -12.44
C PRO A 140 -18.17 36.59 -13.77
N LEU A 141 -17.15 37.36 -14.15
CA LEU A 141 -16.51 37.24 -15.45
C LEU A 141 -15.17 36.52 -15.36
N PRO A 142 -14.86 35.64 -16.34
CA PRO A 142 -13.59 34.92 -16.37
C PRO A 142 -12.41 35.92 -16.37
N PRO A 143 -11.21 35.50 -15.91
CA PRO A 143 -10.04 36.36 -15.72
C PRO A 143 -9.78 37.44 -16.80
N PRO A 144 -10.06 37.24 -18.11
CA PRO A 144 -9.90 38.30 -19.11
C PRO A 144 -10.88 39.50 -19.02
N PHE A 145 -12.09 39.36 -18.45
CA PHE A 145 -13.11 40.43 -18.50
C PHE A 145 -13.38 41.14 -17.17
N ASN A 146 -12.67 40.78 -16.10
CA ASN A 146 -12.74 41.44 -14.80
C ASN A 146 -12.36 42.95 -14.89
N THR A 147 -11.50 43.30 -15.84
CA THR A 147 -11.00 44.67 -16.07
C THR A 147 -12.10 45.64 -16.51
N ILE A 148 -13.08 45.18 -17.29
CA ILE A 148 -14.18 46.03 -17.79
C ILE A 148 -15.11 46.47 -16.65
N TYR A 149 -15.34 45.59 -15.67
CA TYR A 149 -16.16 45.90 -14.50
C TYR A 149 -15.54 47.00 -13.63
N TYR A 150 -14.22 46.93 -13.38
CA TYR A 150 -13.51 47.98 -12.65
C TYR A 150 -13.48 49.31 -13.43
N LEU A 151 -13.32 49.27 -14.75
CA LEU A 151 -13.36 50.46 -15.60
C LEU A 151 -14.74 51.15 -15.56
N TYR A 152 -15.83 50.39 -15.66
CA TYR A 152 -17.19 50.94 -15.57
C TYR A 152 -17.46 51.63 -14.23
N ARG A 153 -17.06 51.00 -13.12
CA ARG A 153 -17.18 51.62 -11.79
C ARG A 153 -16.32 52.86 -11.64
N MET A 154 -15.11 52.86 -12.20
CA MET A 154 -14.22 54.02 -12.18
C MET A 154 -14.82 55.20 -12.97
N ILE A 155 -15.42 54.95 -14.14
CA ILE A 155 -16.06 55.98 -14.96
C ILE A 155 -17.26 56.60 -14.24
N LEU A 156 -18.13 55.79 -13.63
CA LEU A 156 -19.28 56.28 -12.87
C LEU A 156 -18.85 57.16 -11.69
N TYR A 157 -17.83 56.75 -10.94
CA TYR A 157 -17.29 57.54 -9.83
C TYR A 157 -16.72 58.88 -10.30
N ILE A 158 -16.02 58.90 -11.44
CA ILE A 158 -15.49 60.13 -12.03
C ILE A 158 -16.63 61.07 -12.44
N ILE A 159 -17.70 60.56 -13.03
CA ILE A 159 -18.86 61.37 -13.44
C ILE A 159 -19.55 62.00 -12.23
N GLU A 160 -19.81 61.23 -11.18
CA GLU A 160 -20.41 61.75 -9.94
C GLU A 160 -19.54 62.84 -9.31
N LYS A 161 -18.22 62.61 -9.23
CA LYS A 161 -17.30 63.58 -8.65
C LYS A 161 -17.23 64.87 -9.46
N ILE A 162 -17.27 64.77 -10.80
CA ILE A 162 -17.32 65.94 -11.69
C ILE A 162 -18.63 66.71 -11.52
N GLN A 163 -19.77 66.02 -11.37
CA GLN A 163 -21.07 66.67 -11.15
C GLN A 163 -21.11 67.39 -9.81
N TYR A 164 -20.56 66.79 -8.75
CA TYR A 164 -20.40 67.43 -7.45
C TYR A 164 -19.56 68.71 -7.52
N TYR A 165 -18.39 68.66 -8.18
CA TYR A 165 -17.54 69.85 -8.38
C TYR A 165 -18.25 70.93 -9.22
N ARG A 166 -19.02 70.53 -10.25
CA ARG A 166 -19.77 71.45 -11.10
C ARG A 166 -20.93 72.12 -10.36
N GLN A 167 -21.62 71.41 -9.46
CA GLN A 167 -22.65 71.99 -8.59
C GLN A 167 -22.04 72.97 -7.59
N ASN A 168 -20.92 72.62 -6.96
CA ASN A 168 -20.26 73.50 -5.99
C ASN A 168 -19.70 74.78 -6.64
N HIS A 169 -19.18 74.71 -7.87
CA HIS A 169 -18.79 75.90 -8.62
C HIS A 169 -19.97 76.76 -9.10
N ARG A 170 -21.15 76.20 -9.36
CA ARG A 170 -22.34 76.99 -9.74
C ARG A 170 -22.93 77.79 -8.57
N HIS A 171 -22.72 77.35 -7.32
CA HIS A 171 -23.16 78.08 -6.12
C HIS A 171 -22.16 79.15 -5.64
N GLY A 172 -20.96 79.23 -6.20
CA GLY A 172 -19.95 80.24 -5.84
C GLY A 172 -19.89 81.46 -6.78
N ILE A 173 -20.80 81.56 -7.76
CA ILE A 173 -20.83 82.63 -8.80
C ILE A 173 -22.19 83.38 -8.77
N LEU A 174 -22.99 83.19 -7.71
CA LEU A 174 -24.19 83.96 -7.38
C LEU A 174 -23.97 84.61 -6.01
#